data_AF-A0A3R7CN81-F1
#
_entry.id   AF-A0A3R7CN81-F1
#
_cell.length_a   1.000
_cell.length_b   1.000
_cell.length_c   1.000
_cell.angle_alpha   90.00
_cell.angle_beta   90.00
_cell.angle_gamma   90.00
#
_symmetry.space_group_name_H-M   'P 1'
#
loop_
_entity.id
_entity.type
_entity.pdbx_description
1 polymer ?
#
loop_
_entity_poly.entity_id
_entity_poly.type
_entity_poly.pdbx_seq_one_letter_code
_entity_poly.pdbx_strand_id
1 'polypeptide(L)'
;MNKKILIIIIVLILLLAGGFLLYKYWPSDQLDKTNSNISSTNTSLPSGGEGGSDQPDGPAIVQIGENYLNIPFLENLSSEETLLLQRSDNYLALSNLRNICERKETPAEKDDCLATLKIRQVSILDNPELCNQLSGEKKDVCFKNMAYKGSDYDLCAYISNQETKKTCQDDMLIAKAKKDKNILLCLDLAGDIKNICISSVLSGETDVSYCEVDTVKNNSLTDICQSIIYSNQAFAQGDRSICENIPLSDYKEGCLGELQGL
;
A
#
# COMPACT_ATOMS: atom_id res chain seq x y z
N MET A 1 29.54 -13.97 45.45
CA MET A 1 28.75 -13.44 44.32
C MET A 1 28.03 -12.17 44.78
N ASN A 2 28.22 -11.04 44.09
CA ASN A 2 27.70 -9.73 44.54
C ASN A 2 26.17 -9.70 44.45
N LYS A 3 25.47 -9.31 45.53
CA LYS A 3 23.99 -9.26 45.57
C LYS A 3 23.40 -8.42 44.42
N LYS A 4 24.13 -7.41 43.93
CA LYS A 4 23.72 -6.61 42.77
C LYS A 4 23.71 -7.40 41.45
N ILE A 5 24.66 -8.33 41.27
CA ILE A 5 24.74 -9.17 40.05
C ILE A 5 23.61 -10.20 40.03
N LEU A 6 23.24 -10.75 41.19
CA LEU A 6 22.12 -11.70 41.29
C LEU A 6 20.77 -11.06 40.90
N ILE A 7 20.53 -9.81 41.32
CA ILE A 7 19.29 -9.10 40.99
C ILE A 7 19.20 -8.81 39.48
N ILE A 8 20.31 -8.40 38.84
CA ILE A 8 20.34 -8.13 37.39
C ILE A 8 20.02 -9.41 36.61
N ILE A 9 20.59 -10.55 37.00
CA ILE A 9 20.34 -11.84 36.34
C ILE A 9 18.87 -12.26 36.48
N ILE A 10 18.26 -12.08 37.66
CA ILE A 10 16.84 -12.42 37.88
C ILE A 10 15.92 -11.55 37.02
N VAL A 11 16.19 -10.24 36.93
CA VAL A 11 15.41 -9.32 36.07
C VAL A 11 15.54 -9.70 34.59
N LEU A 12 16.74 -10.06 34.14
CA LEU A 12 16.99 -10.51 32.77
C LEU A 12 16.24 -11.80 32.43
N ILE A 13 16.21 -12.77 33.35
CA ILE A 13 15.46 -14.02 33.16
C ILE A 13 13.96 -13.76 33.12
N LEU A 14 13.43 -12.86 33.96
CA LEU A 14 12.01 -12.51 33.96
C LEU A 14 11.59 -11.77 32.69
N LEU A 15 12.45 -10.91 32.14
CA LEU A 15 12.19 -10.23 30.85
C LEU A 15 12.21 -11.21 29.67
N LEU A 16 13.14 -12.16 29.66
CA LEU A 16 13.22 -13.17 28.61
C LEU A 16 12.08 -14.20 28.68
N ALA A 17 11.65 -14.59 29.88
CA ALA A 17 10.52 -15.50 30.06
C ALA A 17 9.17 -14.82 29.81
N GLY A 18 9.02 -13.53 30.16
CA GLY A 18 7.80 -12.76 29.92
C GLY A 18 7.54 -12.44 28.45
N GLY A 19 8.59 -12.27 27.64
CA GLY A 19 8.47 -12.01 26.20
C GLY A 19 7.93 -13.19 25.37
N PHE A 20 8.01 -14.42 25.88
CA PHE A 20 7.63 -15.60 25.11
C PHE A 20 6.12 -15.92 25.14
N LEU A 21 5.37 -15.33 26.08
CA LEU A 21 3.92 -15.59 26.21
C LEU A 21 3.04 -14.63 25.40
N LEU A 22 3.57 -13.51 24.91
CA LEU A 22 2.79 -12.56 24.09
C LEU A 22 2.93 -12.75 22.57
N TYR A 23 3.86 -13.60 22.10
CA TYR A 23 4.02 -13.84 20.66
C TYR A 23 3.02 -14.85 20.07
N LYS A 24 2.21 -15.52 20.90
CA LYS A 24 1.22 -16.52 20.45
C LYS A 24 -0.20 -16.00 20.27
N TYR A 25 -0.43 -14.69 20.41
CA TYR A 25 -1.78 -14.12 20.26
C TYR A 25 -1.74 -12.83 19.43
N TRP A 26 -1.26 -12.93 18.19
CA TRP A 26 -1.53 -11.93 17.15
C TRP A 26 -2.51 -12.55 16.16
N PRO A 27 -3.77 -12.10 16.11
CA PRO A 27 -4.72 -12.55 15.09
C PRO A 27 -4.35 -11.89 13.76
N SER A 28 -3.75 -12.65 12.85
CA SER A 28 -3.69 -12.33 11.42
C SER A 28 -5.03 -12.68 10.79
N ASP A 29 -6.04 -11.83 10.98
CA ASP A 29 -7.27 -11.87 10.19
C ASP A 29 -7.83 -10.46 10.12
N GLN A 30 -7.54 -9.78 9.00
CA GLN A 30 -8.36 -8.77 8.32
C GLN A 30 -7.59 -8.28 7.09
N LEU A 31 -7.40 -9.18 6.12
CA LEU A 31 -7.28 -8.80 4.72
C LEU A 31 -8.25 -9.68 3.92
N ASP A 32 -9.04 -9.03 3.08
CA ASP A 32 -9.90 -9.59 2.03
C ASP A 32 -11.15 -10.38 2.45
N LYS A 33 -12.22 -9.62 2.71
CA LYS A 33 -13.56 -9.98 2.23
C LYS A 33 -13.97 -9.06 1.09
N THR A 34 -13.29 -9.19 -0.06
CA THR A 34 -13.92 -8.85 -1.33
C THR A 34 -14.59 -10.12 -1.85
N ASN A 35 -15.90 -10.00 -2.03
CA ASN A 35 -16.82 -11.07 -2.34
C ASN A 35 -16.65 -11.51 -3.81
N SER A 36 -15.69 -12.40 -4.09
CA SER A 36 -15.63 -13.09 -5.38
C SER A 36 -16.43 -14.38 -5.31
N ASN A 37 -17.75 -14.27 -5.52
CA ASN A 37 -18.55 -15.40 -5.97
C ASN A 37 -18.16 -15.72 -7.43
N ILE A 38 -16.97 -16.30 -7.61
CA ILE A 38 -16.65 -17.05 -8.82
C ILE A 38 -16.99 -18.48 -8.50
N SER A 39 -18.23 -18.83 -8.86
CA SER A 39 -18.69 -20.21 -8.93
C SER A 39 -17.79 -20.95 -9.93
N SER A 40 -16.83 -21.71 -9.41
CA SER A 40 -16.11 -22.71 -10.17
C SER A 40 -17.10 -23.82 -10.53
N THR A 41 -17.79 -23.67 -11.66
CA THR A 41 -18.51 -24.78 -12.26
C THR A 41 -17.49 -25.78 -12.77
N ASN A 42 -17.28 -26.82 -11.95
CA ASN A 42 -16.69 -28.07 -12.36
C ASN A 42 -17.44 -28.57 -13.60
N THR A 43 -16.83 -28.37 -14.77
CA THR A 43 -17.37 -28.89 -16.02
C THR A 43 -16.87 -30.33 -16.11
N SER A 44 -17.63 -31.24 -15.53
CA SER A 44 -17.53 -32.67 -15.79
C SER A 44 -17.78 -32.91 -17.28
N LEU A 45 -16.74 -33.32 -18.01
CA LEU A 45 -16.86 -33.80 -19.38
C LEU A 45 -17.51 -35.21 -19.41
N PRO A 46 -18.23 -35.56 -20.48
CA PRO A 46 -18.88 -36.85 -20.60
C PRO A 46 -17.88 -37.96 -20.89
N SER A 47 -17.92 -39.01 -20.06
CA SER A 47 -17.29 -40.30 -20.30
C SER A 47 -18.07 -41.05 -21.37
N GLY A 48 -17.43 -41.36 -22.49
CA GLY A 48 -18.01 -42.21 -23.54
C GLY A 48 -16.93 -42.92 -24.34
N GLY A 49 -16.97 -44.25 -24.33
CA GLY A 49 -16.37 -45.10 -25.37
C GLY A 49 -15.21 -45.97 -24.90
N GLU A 50 -15.53 -47.20 -24.49
CA GLU A 50 -14.58 -48.31 -24.34
C GLU A 50 -13.96 -48.67 -25.70
N GLY A 51 -12.63 -48.77 -25.75
CA GLY A 51 -11.90 -49.26 -26.93
C GLY A 51 -10.40 -49.30 -26.63
N GLY A 52 -9.91 -50.47 -26.23
CA GLY A 52 -8.57 -50.65 -25.66
C GLY A 52 -7.40 -50.53 -26.64
N SER A 53 -6.24 -50.21 -26.09
CA SER A 53 -4.96 -50.87 -26.35
C SER A 53 -3.91 -50.27 -25.42
N ASP A 54 -3.15 -51.15 -24.76
CA ASP A 54 -2.15 -50.83 -23.75
C ASP A 54 -1.00 -49.96 -24.31
N GLN A 55 -0.91 -48.72 -23.84
CA GLN A 55 0.31 -47.93 -23.90
C GLN A 55 0.41 -47.11 -22.60
N PRO A 56 1.61 -46.95 -21.98
CA PRO A 56 1.71 -46.25 -20.70
C PRO A 56 1.52 -44.74 -20.94
N ASP A 57 0.27 -44.32 -20.80
CA ASP A 57 -0.18 -42.93 -20.84
C ASP A 57 0.37 -42.17 -19.62
N GLY A 58 1.52 -41.52 -19.80
CA GLY A 58 1.84 -40.33 -19.01
C GLY A 58 0.75 -39.27 -19.26
N PRO A 59 0.42 -38.42 -18.26
CA PRO A 59 -0.61 -37.42 -18.43
C PRO A 59 -0.26 -36.57 -19.65
N ALA A 60 -1.14 -36.61 -20.65
CA ALA A 60 -1.06 -35.75 -21.80
C ALA A 60 -1.03 -34.30 -21.27
N ILE A 61 0.14 -33.67 -21.36
CA ILE A 61 0.23 -32.22 -21.26
C ILE A 61 -0.65 -31.74 -22.40
N VAL A 62 -1.87 -31.33 -22.07
CA VAL A 62 -2.78 -30.65 -22.99
C VAL A 62 -1.95 -29.55 -23.63
N GLN A 63 -1.65 -29.71 -24.91
CA GLN A 63 -1.15 -28.63 -25.74
C GLN A 63 -2.26 -27.59 -25.77
N ILE A 64 -2.24 -26.69 -24.78
CA ILE A 64 -3.02 -25.46 -24.80
C ILE A 64 -2.56 -24.76 -26.07
N GLY A 65 -3.44 -24.75 -27.08
CA GLY A 65 -3.10 -24.41 -28.45
C GLY A 65 -2.36 -23.08 -28.55
N GLU A 66 -1.47 -23.01 -29.55
CA GLU A 66 -0.57 -21.89 -29.86
C GLU A 66 -1.24 -20.53 -30.11
N ASN A 67 -2.56 -20.42 -29.91
CA ASN A 67 -3.27 -19.15 -29.74
C ASN A 67 -3.06 -18.56 -28.34
N TYR A 68 -1.80 -18.52 -27.89
CA TYR A 68 -1.44 -17.70 -26.73
C TYR A 68 -1.83 -16.27 -27.06
N LEU A 69 -2.73 -15.71 -26.25
CA LEU A 69 -3.16 -14.33 -26.36
C LEU A 69 -1.92 -13.45 -26.47
N ASN A 70 -1.75 -12.80 -27.61
CA ASN A 70 -0.67 -11.85 -27.85
C ASN A 70 -0.87 -10.65 -26.91
N ILE A 71 -0.34 -10.75 -25.69
CA ILE A 71 -0.30 -9.64 -24.73
C ILE A 71 0.72 -8.65 -25.29
N PRO A 72 0.33 -7.39 -25.55
CA PRO A 72 1.27 -6.37 -26.02
C PRO A 72 2.22 -6.03 -24.88
N PHE A 73 3.31 -6.77 -24.79
CA PHE A 73 4.36 -6.52 -23.81
C PHE A 73 5.08 -5.20 -24.13
N LEU A 74 5.69 -4.64 -23.09
CA LEU A 74 6.69 -3.59 -23.23
C LEU A 74 7.80 -4.06 -24.18
N GLU A 75 8.42 -3.12 -24.88
CA GLU A 75 9.49 -3.41 -25.82
C GLU A 75 10.82 -3.63 -25.08
N ASN A 76 11.72 -4.40 -25.69
CA ASN A 76 13.10 -4.61 -25.21
C ASN A 76 13.22 -5.18 -23.79
N LEU A 77 12.25 -6.00 -23.36
CA LEU A 77 12.36 -6.73 -22.10
C LEU A 77 13.49 -7.76 -22.17
N SER A 78 14.24 -7.87 -21.07
CA SER A 78 15.17 -8.99 -20.87
C SER A 78 14.44 -10.33 -20.85
N SER A 79 15.18 -11.41 -21.07
CA SER A 79 14.61 -12.77 -20.93
C SER A 79 14.06 -13.03 -19.53
N GLU A 80 14.70 -12.46 -18.49
CA GLU A 80 14.23 -12.57 -17.10
C GLU A 80 12.92 -11.83 -16.86
N GLU A 81 12.80 -10.58 -17.32
CA GLU A 81 11.55 -9.80 -17.23
C GLU A 81 10.41 -10.48 -18.00
N THR A 82 10.72 -11.03 -19.18
CA THR A 82 9.73 -11.77 -19.98
C THR A 82 9.23 -12.99 -19.21
N LEU A 83 10.13 -13.77 -18.61
CA LEU A 83 9.77 -14.93 -17.78
C LEU A 83 8.94 -14.53 -16.55
N LEU A 84 9.22 -13.37 -15.95
CA LEU A 84 8.45 -12.86 -14.81
C LEU A 84 7.00 -12.53 -15.21
N LEU A 85 6.79 -11.89 -16.37
CA LEU A 85 5.45 -11.60 -16.90
C LEU A 85 4.70 -12.86 -17.34
N GLN A 86 5.43 -13.91 -17.76
CA GLN A 86 4.88 -15.19 -18.18
C GLN A 86 4.54 -16.14 -17.02
N ARG A 87 4.87 -15.79 -15.77
CA ARG A 87 4.39 -16.55 -14.60
C ARG A 87 2.87 -16.59 -14.61
N SER A 88 2.31 -17.72 -14.19
CA SER A 88 0.89 -18.04 -14.39
C SER A 88 -0.07 -17.01 -13.79
N ASP A 89 0.26 -16.48 -12.62
CA ASP A 89 -0.48 -15.43 -11.92
C ASP A 89 -0.44 -14.09 -12.68
N ASN A 90 0.75 -13.63 -13.06
CA ASN A 90 0.93 -12.40 -13.81
C ASN A 90 0.29 -12.47 -15.19
N TYR A 91 0.55 -13.57 -15.91
CA TYR A 91 0.01 -13.79 -17.25
C TYR A 91 -1.51 -13.82 -17.24
N LEU A 92 -2.13 -14.55 -16.30
CA LEU A 92 -3.59 -14.61 -16.19
C LEU A 92 -4.18 -13.22 -15.90
N ALA A 93 -3.59 -12.46 -14.98
CA ALA A 93 -4.03 -11.11 -14.66
C ALA A 93 -3.93 -10.18 -15.88
N LEU A 94 -2.79 -10.20 -16.59
CA LEU A 94 -2.54 -9.37 -17.77
C LEU A 94 -3.44 -9.78 -18.95
N SER A 95 -3.65 -11.07 -19.17
CA SER A 95 -4.55 -11.60 -20.20
C SER A 95 -6.00 -11.16 -19.96
N ASN A 96 -6.47 -11.24 -18.71
CA ASN A 96 -7.81 -10.78 -18.34
C ASN A 96 -7.98 -9.28 -18.60
N LEU A 97 -6.99 -8.46 -18.20
CA LEU A 97 -7.00 -7.03 -18.49
C LEU A 97 -6.98 -6.75 -19.99
N ARG A 98 -6.16 -7.47 -20.76
CA ARG A 98 -6.11 -7.33 -22.22
C ARG A 98 -7.49 -7.59 -22.82
N ASN A 99 -8.16 -8.67 -22.44
CA ASN A 99 -9.50 -9.01 -22.92
C ASN A 99 -10.55 -7.97 -22.54
N ILE A 100 -10.39 -7.25 -21.43
CA ILE A 100 -11.22 -6.09 -21.08
C ILE A 100 -10.95 -4.93 -22.07
N CYS A 101 -9.69 -4.64 -22.37
CA CYS A 101 -9.32 -3.57 -23.30
C CYS A 101 -9.77 -3.84 -24.74
N GLU A 102 -9.66 -5.09 -25.21
CA GLU A 102 -10.09 -5.49 -26.57
C GLU A 102 -11.60 -5.33 -26.80
N ARG A 103 -12.39 -5.26 -25.73
CA ARG A 103 -13.85 -5.07 -25.78
C ARG A 103 -14.29 -3.62 -25.75
N LYS A 104 -13.36 -2.66 -25.72
CA LYS A 104 -13.69 -1.22 -25.78
C LYS A 104 -14.27 -0.87 -27.15
N GLU A 105 -15.28 0.01 -27.14
CA GLU A 105 -16.05 0.35 -28.34
C GLU A 105 -15.24 1.22 -29.29
N THR A 106 -14.48 2.17 -28.75
CA THR A 106 -13.70 3.11 -29.54
C THR A 106 -12.21 2.78 -29.53
N PRO A 107 -11.47 3.07 -30.62
CA PRO A 107 -10.02 2.92 -30.65
C PRO A 107 -9.31 3.71 -29.54
N ALA A 108 -9.76 4.93 -29.24
CA ALA A 108 -9.15 5.78 -28.22
C ALA A 108 -9.27 5.16 -26.81
N GLU A 109 -10.43 4.63 -26.44
CA GLU A 109 -10.60 3.94 -25.15
C GLU A 109 -9.80 2.64 -25.07
N LYS A 110 -9.69 1.92 -26.20
CA LYS A 110 -8.87 0.72 -26.30
C LYS A 110 -7.41 1.05 -26.05
N ASP A 111 -6.88 2.06 -26.72
CA ASP A 111 -5.49 2.49 -26.60
C ASP A 111 -5.17 2.98 -25.18
N ASP A 112 -6.07 3.78 -24.58
CA ASP A 112 -5.94 4.22 -23.19
C ASP A 112 -5.91 3.05 -22.19
N CYS A 113 -6.77 2.06 -22.42
CA CYS A 113 -6.82 0.83 -21.63
C CYS A 113 -5.53 0.02 -21.78
N LEU A 114 -5.03 -0.15 -23.01
CA LEU A 114 -3.77 -0.87 -23.28
C LEU A 114 -2.56 -0.15 -22.67
N ALA A 115 -2.55 1.18 -22.62
CA ALA A 115 -1.53 1.93 -21.90
C ALA A 115 -1.57 1.64 -20.38
N THR A 116 -2.76 1.48 -19.81
CA THR A 116 -2.93 1.09 -18.40
C THR A 116 -2.42 -0.34 -18.14
N LEU A 117 -2.61 -1.25 -19.09
CA LEU A 117 -2.01 -2.58 -19.05
C LEU A 117 -0.47 -2.52 -19.04
N LYS A 118 0.14 -1.63 -19.84
CA LYS A 118 1.60 -1.42 -19.81
C LYS A 118 2.08 -0.90 -18.45
N ILE A 119 1.36 0.04 -17.81
CA ILE A 119 1.67 0.49 -16.44
C ILE A 119 1.67 -0.70 -15.46
N ARG A 120 0.72 -1.63 -15.60
CA ARG A 120 0.68 -2.84 -14.77
C ARG A 120 1.89 -3.74 -14.99
N GLN A 121 2.36 -3.90 -16.24
CA GLN A 121 3.60 -4.63 -16.52
C GLN A 121 4.81 -3.98 -15.85
N VAL A 122 4.95 -2.65 -15.95
CA VAL A 122 6.03 -1.91 -15.26
C VAL A 122 6.00 -2.18 -13.76
N SER A 123 4.82 -2.15 -13.16
CA SER A 123 4.63 -2.43 -11.73
C SER A 123 4.98 -3.87 -11.35
N ILE A 124 4.69 -4.86 -12.18
CA ILE A 124 5.08 -6.27 -11.95
C ILE A 124 6.60 -6.43 -12.03
N LEU A 125 7.22 -5.81 -13.03
CA LEU A 125 8.66 -5.88 -13.27
C LEU A 125 9.49 -5.06 -12.28
N ASP A 126 8.84 -4.13 -11.57
CA ASP A 126 9.48 -3.22 -10.62
C ASP A 126 10.61 -2.37 -11.23
N ASN A 127 10.47 -2.03 -12.51
CA ASN A 127 11.50 -1.32 -13.27
C ASN A 127 10.98 0.04 -13.77
N PRO A 128 11.23 1.15 -13.04
CA PRO A 128 10.66 2.46 -13.37
C PRO A 128 11.17 3.03 -14.70
N GLU A 129 12.30 2.57 -15.23
CA GLU A 129 12.81 3.03 -16.53
C GLU A 129 11.85 2.70 -17.68
N LEU A 130 11.09 1.61 -17.54
CA LEU A 130 10.08 1.18 -18.51
C LEU A 130 8.90 2.16 -18.62
N CYS A 131 8.69 3.05 -17.63
CA CYS A 131 7.72 4.15 -17.75
C CYS A 131 8.04 5.08 -18.92
N ASN A 132 9.31 5.15 -19.38
CA ASN A 132 9.68 5.95 -20.55
C ASN A 132 9.10 5.46 -21.87
N GLN A 133 8.58 4.24 -21.94
CA GLN A 133 7.87 3.72 -23.11
C GLN A 133 6.41 4.21 -23.22
N LEU A 134 5.95 4.96 -22.21
CA LEU A 134 4.64 5.58 -22.19
C LEU A 134 4.72 7.05 -22.56
N SER A 135 3.58 7.64 -22.92
CA SER A 135 3.47 9.05 -23.31
C SER A 135 2.42 9.80 -22.50
N GLY A 136 2.59 11.11 -22.38
CA GLY A 136 1.62 12.01 -21.74
C GLY A 136 1.27 11.61 -20.31
N GLU A 137 -0.01 11.72 -19.96
CA GLU A 137 -0.51 11.45 -18.61
C GLU A 137 -0.20 10.01 -18.14
N LYS A 138 -0.19 9.01 -19.03
CA LYS A 138 0.11 7.63 -18.66
C LYS A 138 1.56 7.45 -18.19
N LYS A 139 2.50 8.22 -18.75
CA LYS A 139 3.90 8.26 -18.29
C LYS A 139 3.98 8.83 -16.88
N ASP A 140 3.29 9.94 -16.64
CA ASP A 140 3.23 10.61 -15.35
C ASP A 140 2.62 9.72 -14.26
N VAL A 141 1.49 9.07 -14.57
CA VAL A 141 0.84 8.07 -13.69
C VAL A 141 1.77 6.89 -13.41
N CYS A 142 2.53 6.42 -14.40
CA CYS A 142 3.48 5.33 -14.22
C CYS A 142 4.56 5.69 -13.19
N PHE A 143 5.25 6.83 -13.35
CA PHE A 143 6.28 7.27 -12.41
C PHE A 143 5.70 7.52 -11.02
N LYS A 144 4.52 8.13 -10.93
CA LYS A 144 3.81 8.34 -9.66
C LYS A 144 3.55 7.02 -8.93
N ASN A 145 3.05 6.00 -9.64
CA ASN A 145 2.82 4.67 -9.06
C ASN A 145 4.11 3.99 -8.61
N MET A 146 5.19 4.13 -9.38
CA MET A 146 6.49 3.57 -9.02
C MET A 146 7.09 4.28 -7.79
N ALA A 147 6.93 5.62 -7.70
CA ALA A 147 7.33 6.39 -6.54
C ALA A 147 6.61 5.89 -5.28
N TYR A 148 5.28 5.70 -5.32
CA TYR A 148 4.52 5.14 -4.19
C TYR A 148 4.97 3.74 -3.81
N LYS A 149 5.11 2.85 -4.80
CA LYS A 149 5.47 1.46 -4.57
C LYS A 149 6.85 1.33 -3.91
N GLY A 150 7.83 2.09 -4.40
CA GLY A 150 9.21 2.08 -3.90
C GLY A 150 9.47 3.01 -2.71
N SER A 151 8.52 3.88 -2.36
CA SER A 151 8.78 5.05 -1.50
C SER A 151 9.98 5.89 -2.00
N ASP A 152 10.08 6.04 -3.32
CA ASP A 152 11.19 6.70 -4.01
C ASP A 152 10.77 8.11 -4.48
N TYR A 153 11.23 9.11 -3.73
CA TYR A 153 10.94 10.52 -3.99
C TYR A 153 11.48 11.00 -5.34
N ASP A 154 12.62 10.47 -5.78
CA ASP A 154 13.32 10.96 -6.96
C ASP A 154 12.56 10.62 -8.25
N LEU A 155 11.74 9.56 -8.23
CA LEU A 155 10.87 9.20 -9.34
C LEU A 155 9.82 10.28 -9.66
N CYS A 156 9.40 11.09 -8.67
CA CYS A 156 8.48 12.20 -8.93
C CYS A 156 9.11 13.27 -9.85
N ALA A 157 10.44 13.34 -9.95
CA ALA A 157 11.12 14.32 -10.80
C ALA A 157 10.83 14.12 -12.31
N TYR A 158 10.54 12.88 -12.72
CA TYR A 158 10.27 12.47 -14.10
C TYR A 158 8.83 12.75 -14.57
N ILE A 159 7.97 13.20 -13.66
CA ILE A 159 6.58 13.59 -13.97
C ILE A 159 6.59 14.96 -14.65
N SER A 160 5.95 15.04 -15.82
CA SER A 160 5.93 16.25 -16.67
C SER A 160 4.85 17.25 -16.23
N ASN A 161 3.66 16.76 -15.90
CA ASN A 161 2.57 17.58 -15.38
C ASN A 161 2.92 18.12 -13.99
N GLN A 162 2.98 19.45 -13.84
CA GLN A 162 3.46 20.10 -12.61
C GLN A 162 2.57 19.85 -11.39
N GLU A 163 1.25 19.80 -11.58
CA GLU A 163 0.31 19.50 -10.50
C GLU A 163 0.50 18.06 -10.01
N THR A 164 0.54 17.09 -10.93
CA THR A 164 0.76 15.67 -10.62
C THR A 164 2.13 15.46 -9.96
N LYS A 165 3.16 16.15 -10.43
CA LYS A 165 4.50 16.14 -9.86
C LYS A 165 4.50 16.64 -8.42
N LYS A 166 3.88 17.80 -8.19
CA LYS A 166 3.75 18.38 -6.85
C LYS A 166 3.02 17.42 -5.91
N THR A 167 1.88 16.87 -6.32
CA THR A 167 1.13 15.89 -5.51
C THR A 167 1.98 14.66 -5.20
N CYS A 168 2.72 14.12 -6.18
CA CYS A 168 3.64 13.01 -5.94
C CYS A 168 4.69 13.35 -4.86
N GLN A 169 5.32 14.54 -4.96
CA GLN A 169 6.34 14.98 -4.01
C GLN A 169 5.77 15.21 -2.61
N ASP A 170 4.62 15.86 -2.51
CA ASP A 170 3.94 16.11 -1.25
C ASP A 170 3.58 14.78 -0.56
N ASP A 171 3.00 13.82 -1.29
CA ASP A 171 2.64 12.51 -0.75
C ASP A 171 3.87 11.69 -0.33
N MET A 172 4.96 11.74 -1.10
CA MET A 172 6.23 11.09 -0.73
C MET A 172 6.83 11.69 0.53
N LEU A 173 6.74 13.01 0.70
CA LEU A 173 7.20 13.70 1.89
C LEU A 173 6.35 13.33 3.12
N ILE A 174 5.02 13.26 2.96
CA ILE A 174 4.10 12.79 4.01
C ILE A 174 4.41 11.35 4.43
N ALA A 175 4.58 10.45 3.45
CA ALA A 175 4.91 9.05 3.71
C ALA A 175 6.24 8.92 4.48
N LYS A 176 7.25 9.70 4.07
CA LYS A 176 8.55 9.77 4.77
C LYS A 176 8.41 10.33 6.19
N ALA A 177 7.70 11.45 6.36
CA ALA A 177 7.43 12.05 7.66
C ALA A 177 6.79 11.05 8.62
N LYS A 178 5.75 10.35 8.16
CA LYS A 178 5.05 9.32 8.93
C LYS A 178 5.98 8.16 9.31
N LYS A 179 6.72 7.62 8.34
CA LYS A 179 7.66 6.50 8.57
C LYS A 179 8.73 6.87 9.58
N ASP A 180 9.31 8.06 9.44
CA ASP A 180 10.41 8.55 10.28
C ASP A 180 9.91 9.14 11.61
N LYS A 181 8.59 9.23 11.81
CA LYS A 181 7.93 9.92 12.92
C LYS A 181 8.49 11.34 13.12
N ASN A 182 8.71 12.06 12.02
CA ASN A 182 9.38 13.35 12.02
C ASN A 182 8.47 14.46 11.47
N ILE A 183 7.85 15.20 12.38
CA ILE A 183 6.95 16.30 12.06
C ILE A 183 7.64 17.47 11.31
N LEU A 184 8.96 17.61 11.41
CA LEU A 184 9.68 18.69 10.72
C LEU A 184 9.60 18.55 9.21
N LEU A 185 9.50 17.32 8.70
CA LEU A 185 9.33 17.07 7.27
C LEU A 185 8.00 17.63 6.75
N CYS A 186 7.04 17.92 7.62
CA CYS A 186 5.77 18.53 7.24
C CYS A 186 5.84 20.06 7.13
N LEU A 187 6.90 20.72 7.62
CA LEU A 187 6.96 22.19 7.67
C LEU A 187 7.04 22.84 6.30
N ASP A 188 7.63 22.14 5.33
CA ASP A 188 7.79 22.61 3.95
C ASP A 188 6.50 22.49 3.12
N LEU A 189 5.48 21.83 3.67
CA LEU A 189 4.16 21.71 3.05
C LEU A 189 3.31 22.96 3.34
N ALA A 190 2.36 23.25 2.45
CA ALA A 190 1.48 24.41 2.56
C ALA A 190 0.01 23.99 2.78
N GLY A 191 -0.75 24.88 3.43
CA GLY A 191 -2.20 24.73 3.61
C GLY A 191 -2.60 23.41 4.28
N ASP A 192 -3.68 22.81 3.80
CA ASP A 192 -4.25 21.60 4.39
C ASP A 192 -3.32 20.39 4.30
N ILE A 193 -2.47 20.33 3.28
CA ILE A 193 -1.50 19.24 3.11
C ILE A 193 -0.50 19.18 4.27
N LYS A 194 -0.10 20.33 4.81
CA LYS A 194 0.73 20.40 6.02
C LYS A 194 0.02 19.79 7.22
N ASN A 195 -1.26 20.12 7.41
CA ASN A 195 -2.06 19.59 8.51
C ASN A 195 -2.26 18.08 8.37
N ILE A 196 -2.55 17.59 7.15
CA ILE A 196 -2.65 16.16 6.84
C ILE A 196 -1.34 15.43 7.17
N CYS A 197 -0.20 16.02 6.81
CA CYS A 197 1.12 15.47 7.14
C CYS A 197 1.32 15.33 8.65
N ILE A 198 1.09 16.41 9.39
CA ILE A 198 1.24 16.45 10.85
C ILE A 198 0.34 15.40 11.51
N SER A 199 -0.94 15.37 11.14
CA SER A 199 -1.90 14.36 11.62
C SER A 199 -1.48 12.94 11.28
N SER A 200 -0.88 12.71 10.12
CA SER A 200 -0.37 11.39 9.72
C SER A 200 0.81 10.93 10.55
N VAL A 201 1.70 11.86 10.95
CA VAL A 201 2.85 11.58 11.83
C VAL A 201 2.39 11.25 13.25
N LEU A 202 1.42 12.01 13.76
CA LEU A 202 0.89 11.89 15.12
C LEU A 202 -0.22 10.83 15.24
N SER A 203 -0.58 10.14 14.15
CA SER A 203 -1.63 9.15 14.15
C SER A 203 -1.33 8.02 15.14
N GLY A 204 -2.22 7.82 16.11
CA GLY A 204 -2.07 6.82 17.16
C GLY A 204 -1.09 7.21 18.29
N GLU A 205 -0.48 8.39 18.24
CA GLU A 205 0.29 8.91 19.37
C GLU A 205 -0.66 9.36 20.48
N THR A 206 -0.34 8.98 21.72
CA THR A 206 -1.16 9.27 22.90
C THR A 206 -0.35 9.94 24.02
N ASP A 207 0.96 10.06 23.89
CA ASP A 207 1.79 10.75 24.88
C ASP A 207 1.86 12.26 24.58
N VAL A 208 1.15 13.07 25.37
CA VAL A 208 1.12 14.54 25.21
C VAL A 208 2.50 15.17 25.39
N SER A 209 3.44 14.50 26.08
CA SER A 209 4.81 14.99 26.22
C SER A 209 5.56 15.03 24.88
N TYR A 210 5.08 14.31 23.86
CA TYR A 210 5.57 14.43 22.49
C TYR A 210 5.43 15.87 21.95
N CYS A 211 4.41 16.61 22.39
CA CYS A 211 4.21 18.02 21.98
C CYS A 211 5.10 19.01 22.73
N GLU A 212 5.78 18.56 23.78
CA GLU A 212 6.60 19.42 24.64
C GLU A 212 8.05 19.56 24.16
N VAL A 213 8.44 18.82 23.11
CA VAL A 213 9.78 18.90 22.53
C VAL A 213 10.00 20.25 21.83
N ASP A 214 11.22 20.79 21.93
CA ASP A 214 11.59 22.10 21.37
C ASP A 214 11.23 22.24 19.91
N THR A 215 11.34 21.16 19.15
CA THR A 215 10.98 21.07 17.73
C THR A 215 9.54 21.46 17.45
N VAL A 216 8.59 21.03 18.29
CA VAL A 216 7.16 21.35 18.14
C VAL A 216 6.90 22.78 18.60
N LYS A 217 7.47 23.16 19.75
CA LYS A 217 7.31 24.50 20.35
C LYS A 217 7.84 25.62 19.45
N ASN A 218 9.06 25.47 18.95
CA ASN A 218 9.73 26.49 18.15
C ASN A 218 9.08 26.74 16.78
N ASN A 219 8.22 25.83 16.33
CA ASN A 219 7.50 25.93 15.06
C ASN A 219 6.00 26.24 15.23
N SER A 220 5.58 26.65 16.43
CA SER A 220 4.18 26.97 16.74
C SER A 220 3.21 25.81 16.44
N LEU A 221 3.67 24.57 16.63
CA LEU A 221 2.89 23.36 16.37
C LEU A 221 2.26 22.77 17.64
N THR A 222 2.42 23.42 18.79
CA THR A 222 1.96 22.88 20.08
C THR A 222 0.46 22.63 20.10
N ASP A 223 -0.36 23.61 19.72
CA ASP A 223 -1.83 23.49 19.79
C ASP A 223 -2.35 22.40 18.84
N ILE A 224 -1.84 22.33 17.61
CA ILE A 224 -2.22 21.29 16.64
C ILE A 224 -1.77 19.90 17.14
N CYS A 225 -0.54 19.79 17.66
CA CYS A 225 -0.03 18.54 18.20
C CYS A 225 -0.88 18.04 19.37
N GLN A 226 -1.14 18.90 20.35
CA GLN A 226 -1.95 18.57 21.52
C GLN A 226 -3.39 18.23 21.12
N SER A 227 -3.97 18.98 20.16
CA SER A 227 -5.32 18.69 19.66
C SER A 227 -5.43 17.29 19.05
N ILE A 228 -4.43 16.87 18.27
CA ILE A 228 -4.40 15.53 17.68
C ILE A 228 -4.22 14.45 18.76
N ILE A 229 -3.27 14.65 19.68
CA ILE A 229 -2.98 13.66 20.73
C ILE A 229 -4.16 13.49 21.70
N TYR A 230 -4.81 14.58 22.12
CA TYR A 230 -5.99 14.49 22.98
C TYR A 230 -7.15 13.80 22.26
N SER A 231 -7.37 14.06 20.96
CA SER A 231 -8.35 13.32 20.15
C SER A 231 -8.02 11.82 20.12
N ASN A 232 -6.77 11.44 19.86
CA ASN A 232 -6.34 10.05 19.87
C ASN A 232 -6.58 9.37 21.23
N GLN A 233 -6.25 10.07 22.33
CA GLN A 233 -6.51 9.59 23.69
C GLN A 233 -8.01 9.36 23.95
N ALA A 234 -8.84 10.34 23.56
CA ALA A 234 -10.30 10.26 23.71
C ALA A 234 -10.88 9.06 22.96
N PHE A 235 -10.48 8.84 21.71
CA PHE A 235 -10.95 7.71 20.90
C PHE A 235 -10.43 6.36 21.41
N ALA A 236 -9.17 6.28 21.84
CA ALA A 236 -8.60 5.06 22.38
C ALA A 236 -9.27 4.63 23.71
N GLN A 237 -9.72 5.60 24.52
CA GLN A 237 -10.31 5.37 25.83
C GLN A 237 -11.85 5.37 25.80
N GLY A 238 -12.47 5.84 24.72
CA GLY A 238 -13.91 6.13 24.68
C GLY A 238 -14.30 7.23 25.69
N ASP A 239 -13.36 8.07 26.11
CA ASP A 239 -13.58 9.08 27.16
C ASP A 239 -13.74 10.46 26.53
N ARG A 240 -15.01 10.87 26.40
CA ARG A 240 -15.40 12.17 25.87
C ARG A 240 -14.84 13.35 26.69
N SER A 241 -14.61 13.17 27.99
CA SER A 241 -14.10 14.27 28.83
C SER A 241 -12.70 14.73 28.41
N ILE A 242 -11.94 13.86 27.74
CA ILE A 242 -10.62 14.19 27.19
C ILE A 242 -10.73 15.24 26.07
N CYS A 243 -11.81 15.24 25.28
CA CYS A 243 -12.02 16.24 24.23
C CYS A 243 -12.07 17.67 24.78
N GLU A 244 -12.41 17.87 26.06
CA GLU A 244 -12.44 19.19 26.68
C GLU A 244 -11.05 19.84 26.78
N ASN A 245 -9.99 19.02 26.76
CA ASN A 245 -8.59 19.46 26.81
C ASN A 245 -8.02 19.86 25.44
N ILE A 246 -8.77 19.67 24.35
CA ILE A 246 -8.32 20.01 23.00
C ILE A 246 -8.29 21.54 22.83
N PRO A 247 -7.12 22.15 22.52
CA PRO A 247 -6.99 23.60 22.44
C PRO A 247 -7.62 24.22 21.19
N LEU A 248 -7.66 23.51 20.05
CA LEU A 248 -8.25 24.02 18.81
C LEU A 248 -9.74 23.67 18.71
N SER A 249 -10.61 24.68 18.51
CA SER A 249 -12.06 24.51 18.48
C SER A 249 -12.52 23.47 17.46
N ASP A 250 -12.01 23.54 16.22
CA ASP A 250 -12.41 22.63 15.14
C ASP A 250 -12.11 21.16 15.49
N TYR A 251 -10.96 20.89 16.11
CA TYR A 251 -10.60 19.54 16.56
C TYR A 251 -11.45 19.10 17.75
N LYS A 252 -11.74 20.02 18.67
CA LYS A 252 -12.58 19.76 19.84
C LYS A 252 -14.00 19.38 19.43
N GLU A 253 -14.59 20.15 18.53
CA GLU A 253 -15.92 19.89 17.97
C GLU A 253 -15.96 18.55 17.22
N GLY A 254 -14.94 18.26 16.41
CA GLY A 254 -14.80 16.96 15.74
C GLY A 254 -14.73 15.79 16.74
N CYS A 255 -13.89 15.89 17.77
CA CYS A 255 -13.75 14.87 18.83
C CYS A 255 -15.09 14.62 19.55
N LEU A 256 -15.78 15.70 19.94
CA LEU A 256 -17.07 15.61 20.64
C LEU A 256 -18.18 15.03 19.74
N GLY A 257 -18.17 15.35 18.44
CA GLY A 257 -19.15 14.87 17.46
C GLY A 257 -19.02 13.36 17.19
N GLU A 258 -17.81 12.86 17.00
CA GLU A 258 -17.57 11.44 16.76
C GLU A 258 -17.95 10.56 17.97
N LEU A 259 -17.63 10.99 19.19
CA LEU A 259 -17.98 10.27 20.42
C LEU A 259 -19.46 10.42 20.83
N GLN A 260 -20.26 11.25 20.15
CA GLN A 260 -21.72 11.29 20.35
C GLN A 260 -22.46 10.19 19.60
N GLY A 261 -21.83 9.61 18.56
CA GLY A 261 -22.42 8.57 17.71
C GLY A 261 -22.16 7.14 18.18
N LEU A 262 -21.38 6.95 19.25
CA LEU A 262 -21.01 5.67 19.85
C LEU A 262 -21.84 5.37 21.11
#